data_AF-A0A9E5FXW3-F1
#
_entry.id   AF-A0A9E5FXW3-F1
#
_cell.length_a   1.000
_cell.length_b   1.000
_cell.length_c   1.000
_cell.angle_alpha   90.00
_cell.angle_beta   90.00
_cell.angle_gamma   90.00
#
_symmetry.space_group_name_H-M   'P 1'
#
loop_
_entity.id
_entity.type
_entity.pdbx_description
1 polymer ?
#
loop_
_entity_poly.entity_id
_entity_poly.type
_entity_poly.pdbx_seq_one_letter_code
_entity_poly.pdbx_strand_id
1 'polypeptide(L)'
;SASLLTAATIDQASPDFPSVTRPNGLVEAMLAIDDTNDRLTAIERAGWKAPADHADLVPVAEAAALADHLRLLAASPEIASRPTSFRDLLAKSQSIAQRLEDQLSTVPSGDPARLSADMQALQATCKECHASARNQRSAPHEVRATTGAATPPPTAP
;
A
#
# COMPACT_ATOMS: atom_id res chain seq x y z
N SER A 1 -9.01 13.84 -17.48
CA SER A 1 -9.72 15.13 -17.40
C SER A 1 -10.75 15.06 -16.29
N ALA A 2 -10.73 16.02 -15.36
CA ALA A 2 -11.80 16.14 -14.36
C ALA A 2 -12.94 16.95 -14.99
N SER A 3 -14.15 16.41 -14.98
CA SER A 3 -15.36 17.14 -15.39
C SER A 3 -16.10 17.59 -14.14
N LEU A 4 -16.69 18.78 -14.17
CA LEU A 4 -17.53 19.27 -13.07
C LEU A 4 -18.79 18.41 -13.00
N LEU A 5 -19.07 17.86 -11.81
CA LEU A 5 -20.32 17.19 -11.51
C LEU A 5 -21.43 18.23 -11.38
N THR A 6 -22.63 17.92 -11.86
CA THR A 6 -23.80 18.79 -11.67
C THR A 6 -24.34 18.60 -10.25
N ALA A 7 -25.06 19.61 -9.73
CA ALA A 7 -25.75 19.51 -8.44
C ALA A 7 -26.66 18.28 -8.38
N ALA A 8 -27.43 18.03 -9.46
CA ALA A 8 -28.30 16.86 -9.56
C ALA A 8 -27.55 15.52 -9.45
N THR A 9 -26.32 15.42 -9.95
CA THR A 9 -25.50 14.21 -9.78
C THR A 9 -24.99 14.06 -8.35
N ILE A 10 -24.66 15.16 -7.68
CA ILE A 10 -24.23 15.16 -6.28
C ILE A 10 -25.40 14.74 -5.37
N ASP A 11 -26.60 15.25 -5.63
CA ASP A 11 -27.81 14.96 -4.85
C ASP A 11 -28.26 13.49 -4.93
N GLN A 12 -27.74 12.71 -5.88
CA GLN A 12 -27.97 11.26 -5.95
C GLN A 12 -27.01 10.43 -5.09
N ALA A 13 -25.98 11.04 -4.49
CA ALA A 13 -25.11 10.33 -3.57
C ALA A 13 -25.88 9.94 -2.31
N SER A 14 -25.68 8.71 -1.83
CA SER A 14 -26.31 8.26 -0.58
C SER A 14 -25.86 9.15 0.58
N PRO A 15 -26.77 9.60 1.46
CA PRO A 15 -26.40 10.28 2.70
C PRO A 15 -25.81 9.34 3.75
N ASP A 16 -25.83 8.02 3.51
CA ASP A 16 -25.35 7.00 4.45
C ASP A 16 -23.83 6.90 4.45
N PHE A 17 -23.18 7.84 5.14
CA PHE A 17 -21.75 7.83 5.38
C PHE A 17 -21.46 7.28 6.78
N PRO A 18 -20.92 6.06 6.92
CA PRO A 18 -20.53 5.54 8.22
C PRO A 18 -19.44 6.43 8.83
N SER A 19 -19.44 6.56 10.16
CA SER A 19 -18.41 7.32 10.88
C SER A 19 -17.01 6.72 10.73
N VAL A 20 -16.93 5.42 10.41
CA VAL A 20 -15.68 4.70 10.14
C VAL A 20 -15.90 3.65 9.06
N THR A 21 -15.01 3.61 8.06
CA THR A 21 -14.89 2.50 7.10
C THR A 21 -13.48 1.94 7.21
N ARG A 22 -13.35 0.66 7.56
CA ARG A 22 -12.03 0.00 7.56
C ARG A 22 -11.64 -0.36 6.12
N PRO A 23 -10.42 0.01 5.67
CA PRO A 23 -9.91 -0.45 4.39
C PRO A 23 -9.77 -1.97 4.43
N ASN A 24 -9.81 -2.59 3.25
CA ASN A 24 -9.58 -4.02 3.08
C ASN A 24 -8.97 -4.27 1.70
N GLY A 25 -8.49 -5.49 1.47
CA GLY A 25 -7.97 -5.93 0.17
C GLY A 25 -6.79 -5.07 -0.29
N LEU A 26 -6.81 -4.67 -1.56
CA LEU A 26 -5.76 -3.83 -2.15
C LEU A 26 -5.52 -2.52 -1.39
N VAL A 27 -6.57 -1.85 -0.88
CA VAL A 27 -6.39 -0.56 -0.20
C VAL A 27 -5.65 -0.75 1.11
N GLU A 28 -6.00 -1.77 1.89
CA GLU A 28 -5.30 -2.10 3.14
C GLU A 28 -3.84 -2.49 2.87
N ALA A 29 -3.59 -3.31 1.84
CA ALA A 29 -2.24 -3.68 1.46
C ALA A 29 -1.39 -2.48 1.01
N MET A 30 -1.97 -1.55 0.23
CA MET A 30 -1.28 -0.34 -0.20
C MET A 30 -0.90 0.57 0.97
N LEU A 31 -1.70 0.64 2.04
CA LEU A 31 -1.36 1.41 3.24
C LEU A 31 -0.15 0.79 3.97
N ALA A 32 -0.15 -0.53 4.16
CA ALA A 32 0.99 -1.22 4.79
C ALA A 32 2.29 -1.07 3.96
N ILE A 33 2.17 -1.07 2.63
CA ILE A 33 3.28 -0.82 1.70
C ILE A 33 3.79 0.62 1.83
N ASP A 34 2.89 1.60 1.90
CA ASP A 34 3.24 3.03 2.04
C ASP A 34 3.98 3.29 3.36
N ASP A 35 3.45 2.78 4.48
CA ASP A 35 4.07 2.91 5.80
C ASP A 35 5.49 2.31 5.80
N THR A 36 5.68 1.15 5.17
CA THR A 36 6.99 0.49 5.10
C THR A 36 7.96 1.20 4.15
N ASN A 37 7.45 1.73 3.04
CA ASN A 37 8.22 2.55 2.10
C ASN A 37 8.73 3.84 2.77
N ASP A 38 7.93 4.48 3.63
CA ASP A 38 8.34 5.65 4.39
C ASP A 38 9.45 5.33 5.39
N ARG A 39 9.35 4.20 6.10
CA ARG A 39 10.41 3.73 7.01
C ARG A 39 11.70 3.42 6.24
N LEU A 40 11.63 2.76 5.09
CA LEU A 40 12.79 2.53 4.23
C LEU A 40 13.40 3.82 3.68
N THR A 41 12.58 4.82 3.36
CA THR A 41 13.05 6.14 2.95
C THR A 41 13.79 6.86 4.09
N ALA A 42 13.32 6.71 5.34
CA ALA A 42 14.04 7.23 6.51
C ALA A 42 15.39 6.52 6.71
N ILE A 43 15.42 5.20 6.55
CA ILE A 43 16.63 4.36 6.63
C ILE A 43 17.64 4.73 5.55
N GLU A 44 17.19 4.96 4.31
CA GLU A 44 18.02 5.45 3.21
C GLU A 44 18.67 6.79 3.57
N ARG A 45 17.90 7.75 4.09
CA ARG A 45 18.42 9.06 4.53
C ARG A 45 19.41 8.95 5.68
N ALA A 46 19.29 7.93 6.51
CA ALA A 46 20.25 7.59 7.57
C ALA A 46 21.47 6.79 7.05
N GLY A 47 21.62 6.64 5.73
CA GLY A 47 22.73 5.93 5.12
C GLY A 47 22.66 4.41 5.28
N TRP A 48 21.45 3.86 5.17
CA TRP A 48 21.15 2.42 5.30
C TRP A 48 21.45 1.85 6.68
N LYS A 49 21.18 2.67 7.71
CA LYS A 49 21.30 2.35 9.13
C LYS A 49 20.00 2.71 9.84
N ALA A 50 19.83 2.21 11.07
CA ALA A 50 18.74 2.65 11.93
C ALA A 50 18.82 4.18 12.14
N PRO A 51 17.74 4.94 11.86
CA PRO A 51 17.69 6.37 12.15
C PRO A 51 17.84 6.66 13.65
N ALA A 52 18.43 7.80 14.01
CA ALA A 52 18.71 8.13 15.41
C ALA A 52 17.45 8.40 16.25
N ASP A 53 16.39 8.91 15.61
CA ASP A 53 15.07 9.17 16.17
C ASP A 53 14.13 7.96 16.14
N HIS A 54 14.53 6.89 15.44
CA HIS A 54 13.79 5.64 15.26
C HIS A 54 14.73 4.43 15.33
N ALA A 55 15.36 4.24 16.50
CA ALA A 55 16.33 3.17 16.72
C ALA A 55 15.73 1.75 16.73
N ASP A 56 14.40 1.65 16.71
CA ASP A 56 13.63 0.41 16.57
C ASP A 56 13.63 -0.13 15.13
N LEU A 57 13.92 0.72 14.14
CA LEU A 57 13.95 0.31 12.74
C LEU A 57 15.19 -0.52 12.42
N VAL A 58 14.97 -1.72 11.90
CA VAL A 58 16.03 -2.62 11.45
C VAL A 58 16.00 -2.66 9.92
N PRO A 59 17.02 -2.14 9.21
CA PRO A 59 17.02 -2.01 7.74
C PRO A 59 16.59 -3.27 6.98
N VAL A 60 17.18 -4.41 7.31
CA VAL A 60 16.85 -5.69 6.66
C VAL A 60 15.41 -6.13 6.96
N ALA A 61 14.89 -5.86 8.16
CA ALA A 61 13.53 -6.24 8.54
C ALA A 61 12.48 -5.39 7.80
N GLU A 62 12.73 -4.09 7.62
CA GLU A 62 11.83 -3.23 6.85
C GLU A 62 11.84 -3.56 5.35
N ALA A 63 13.00 -3.94 4.81
CA ALA A 63 13.10 -4.41 3.43
C ALA A 63 12.34 -5.74 3.23
N ALA A 64 12.51 -6.68 4.16
CA ALA A 64 11.77 -7.96 4.16
C ALA A 64 10.26 -7.74 4.29
N ALA A 65 9.82 -6.84 5.18
CA ALA A 65 8.41 -6.50 5.33
C ALA A 65 7.80 -5.96 4.02
N LEU A 66 8.52 -5.07 3.32
CA LEU A 66 8.05 -4.55 2.04
C LEU A 66 7.98 -5.64 0.96
N ALA A 67 9.01 -6.49 0.88
CA ALA A 67 9.04 -7.62 -0.04
C ALA A 67 7.86 -8.57 0.21
N ASP A 68 7.55 -8.87 1.48
CA ASP A 68 6.44 -9.70 1.87
C ASP A 68 5.07 -9.07 1.57
N HIS A 69 4.88 -7.78 1.87
CA HIS A 69 3.63 -7.09 1.53
C HIS A 69 3.35 -7.16 0.02
N LEU A 70 4.36 -6.91 -0.81
CA LEU A 70 4.25 -6.97 -2.27
C LEU A 70 3.98 -8.40 -2.75
N ARG A 71 4.68 -9.40 -2.19
CA ARG A 71 4.50 -10.82 -2.51
C ARG A 71 3.10 -11.32 -2.14
N LEU A 72 2.63 -11.01 -0.94
CA LEU A 72 1.31 -11.41 -0.46
C LEU A 72 0.20 -10.75 -1.28
N LEU A 73 0.34 -9.47 -1.61
CA LEU A 73 -0.61 -8.79 -2.47
C LEU A 73 -0.64 -9.41 -3.87
N ALA A 74 0.52 -9.70 -4.46
CA ALA A 74 0.62 -10.34 -5.78
C ALA A 74 -0.05 -11.72 -5.82
N ALA A 75 -0.01 -12.45 -4.71
CA ALA A 75 -0.66 -13.75 -4.57
C ALA A 75 -2.17 -13.68 -4.27
N SER A 76 -2.74 -12.49 -4.05
CA SER A 76 -4.15 -12.36 -3.67
C SER A 76 -5.09 -12.61 -4.86
N PRO A 77 -6.30 -13.17 -4.63
CA PRO A 77 -7.31 -13.36 -5.68
C PRO A 77 -7.72 -12.05 -6.37
N GLU A 78 -7.71 -10.93 -5.65
CA GLU A 78 -8.04 -9.62 -6.21
C GLU A 78 -7.07 -9.24 -7.33
N ILE A 79 -5.77 -9.48 -7.15
CA ILE A 79 -4.74 -9.16 -8.14
C ILE A 79 -4.79 -10.08 -9.35
N ALA A 80 -5.21 -11.34 -9.19
CA ALA A 80 -5.33 -12.28 -10.31
C ALA A 80 -6.28 -11.76 -11.42
N SER A 81 -7.29 -10.96 -11.04
CA SER A 81 -8.25 -10.35 -11.97
C SER A 81 -7.76 -9.05 -12.64
N ARG A 82 -6.62 -8.50 -12.21
CA ARG A 82 -6.11 -7.22 -12.71
C ARG A 82 -5.40 -7.40 -14.07
N PRO A 83 -5.35 -6.34 -14.90
CA PRO A 83 -4.63 -6.37 -16.17
C PRO A 83 -3.18 -6.84 -16.01
N THR A 84 -2.63 -7.51 -17.01
CA THR A 84 -1.23 -7.96 -16.99
C THR A 84 -0.26 -6.81 -16.73
N SER A 85 -0.48 -5.63 -17.30
CA SER A 85 0.34 -4.43 -17.03
C SER A 85 0.39 -4.03 -15.55
N PHE A 86 -0.71 -4.20 -14.81
CA PHE A 86 -0.73 -3.99 -13.37
C PHE A 86 0.12 -5.03 -12.65
N ARG A 87 -0.08 -6.30 -12.99
CA ARG A 87 0.62 -7.44 -12.36
C ARG A 87 2.13 -7.38 -12.63
N ASP A 88 2.54 -6.96 -13.81
CA ASP A 88 3.95 -6.80 -14.19
C ASP A 88 4.64 -5.72 -13.35
N LEU A 89 3.99 -4.57 -13.15
CA LEU A 89 4.53 -3.49 -12.30
C LEU A 89 4.60 -3.91 -10.83
N LEU A 90 3.62 -4.67 -10.35
CA LEU A 90 3.64 -5.22 -9.00
C LEU A 90 4.77 -6.25 -8.82
N ALA A 91 4.93 -7.18 -9.77
CA ALA A 91 6.01 -8.16 -9.75
C ALA A 91 7.40 -7.52 -9.86
N LYS A 92 7.54 -6.46 -10.67
CA LYS A 92 8.77 -5.66 -10.73
C LYS A 92 9.07 -5.00 -9.38
N SER A 93 8.07 -4.40 -8.74
CA SER A 93 8.23 -3.80 -7.40
C SER A 93 8.67 -4.84 -6.38
N GLN A 94 8.01 -6.01 -6.35
CA GLN A 94 8.37 -7.13 -5.49
C GLN A 94 9.83 -7.56 -5.70
N SER A 95 10.25 -7.70 -6.97
CA SER A 95 11.61 -8.16 -7.31
C SER A 95 12.68 -7.16 -6.88
N ILE A 96 12.37 -5.86 -6.89
CA ILE A 96 13.27 -4.81 -6.40
C ILE A 96 13.32 -4.82 -4.86
N ALA A 97 12.17 -4.94 -4.19
CA ALA A 97 12.13 -5.04 -2.73
C ALA A 97 12.90 -6.27 -2.21
N GLN A 98 12.75 -7.43 -2.87
CA GLN A 98 13.54 -8.62 -2.54
C GLN A 98 15.04 -8.38 -2.69
N ARG A 99 15.47 -7.68 -3.75
CA ARG A 99 16.88 -7.36 -3.94
C ARG A 99 17.43 -6.43 -2.85
N LEU A 100 16.64 -5.46 -2.39
CA LEU A 100 17.00 -4.63 -1.24
C LEU A 100 17.20 -5.48 0.03
N GLU A 101 16.26 -6.40 0.31
CA GLU A 101 16.40 -7.34 1.42
C GLU A 101 17.67 -8.18 1.30
N ASP A 102 17.88 -8.81 0.14
CA ASP A 102 19.02 -9.67 -0.12
C ASP A 102 20.34 -8.92 0.12
N GLN A 103 20.46 -7.69 -0.40
CA GLN A 103 21.65 -6.85 -0.19
C GLN A 103 21.82 -6.41 1.27
N LEU A 104 20.75 -6.15 2.01
CA LEU A 104 20.83 -5.78 3.42
C LEU A 104 21.15 -6.98 4.32
N SER A 105 20.82 -8.20 3.88
CA SER A 105 21.08 -9.45 4.59
C SER A 105 22.55 -9.90 4.56
N THR A 106 23.37 -9.37 3.64
CA THR A 106 24.80 -9.72 3.56
C THR A 106 25.63 -9.03 4.65
N VAL A 107 26.80 -9.58 4.97
CA VAL A 107 27.77 -8.97 5.89
C VAL A 107 29.15 -8.84 5.21
N PRO A 108 29.65 -7.62 4.95
CA PRO A 108 28.96 -6.34 5.17
C PRO A 108 27.70 -6.23 4.30
N SER A 109 26.74 -5.41 4.73
CA SER A 109 25.58 -5.06 3.90
C SER A 109 26.04 -4.46 2.57
N GLY A 110 25.18 -4.58 1.55
CA GLY A 110 25.47 -4.10 0.21
C GLY A 110 25.89 -2.63 0.14
N ASP A 111 26.51 -2.27 -0.98
CA ASP A 111 26.92 -0.89 -1.27
C ASP A 111 25.75 0.10 -1.12
N PRO A 112 25.84 1.11 -0.22
CA PRO A 112 24.83 2.13 -0.02
C PRO A 112 24.34 2.81 -1.31
N ALA A 113 25.24 3.02 -2.28
CA ALA A 113 24.86 3.62 -3.56
C ALA A 113 23.95 2.71 -4.39
N ARG A 114 24.18 1.40 -4.35
CA ARG A 114 23.32 0.41 -5.01
C ARG A 114 21.97 0.28 -4.32
N LEU A 115 21.95 0.26 -2.99
CA LEU A 115 20.71 0.24 -2.21
C LEU A 115 19.84 1.47 -2.54
N SER A 116 20.44 2.66 -2.59
CA SER A 116 19.73 3.88 -2.99
C SER A 116 19.25 3.88 -4.44
N ALA A 117 20.03 3.33 -5.37
CA ALA A 117 19.59 3.16 -6.75
C ALA A 117 18.37 2.23 -6.85
N ASP A 118 18.36 1.15 -6.07
CA ASP A 118 17.25 0.21 -6.01
C ASP A 118 16.01 0.82 -5.34
N MET A 119 16.19 1.61 -4.27
CA MET A 119 15.10 2.36 -3.65
C MET A 119 14.47 3.36 -4.64
N GLN A 120 15.29 4.10 -5.39
CA GLN A 120 14.80 5.00 -6.43
C GLN A 120 14.04 4.24 -7.54
N ALA A 121 14.57 3.09 -7.98
CA ALA A 121 13.91 2.26 -8.97
C ALA A 121 12.56 1.73 -8.48
N LEU A 122 12.46 1.38 -7.19
CA LEU A 122 11.21 0.96 -6.54
C LEU A 122 10.20 2.11 -6.49
N GLN A 123 10.61 3.31 -6.07
CA GLN A 123 9.72 4.48 -6.06
C GLN A 123 9.18 4.81 -7.46
N ALA A 124 9.98 4.59 -8.51
CA ALA A 124 9.55 4.77 -9.89
C ALA A 124 8.44 3.78 -10.28
N THR A 125 8.50 2.51 -9.85
CA THR A 125 7.43 1.54 -10.13
C THR A 125 6.13 1.90 -9.40
N CYS A 126 6.22 2.38 -8.16
CA CYS A 126 5.07 2.89 -7.41
C CYS A 126 4.37 4.02 -8.18
N LYS A 127 5.13 4.99 -8.69
CA LYS A 127 4.60 6.12 -9.47
C LYS A 127 3.97 5.66 -10.78
N GLU A 128 4.62 4.75 -11.50
CA GLU A 128 4.14 4.22 -12.78
C GLU A 128 2.82 3.45 -12.64
N CYS A 129 2.73 2.59 -11.61
CA CYS A 129 1.51 1.84 -11.32
C CYS A 129 0.38 2.78 -10.90
N HIS A 130 0.66 3.76 -10.03
CA HIS A 130 -0.37 4.70 -9.58
C HIS A 130 -0.89 5.61 -10.69
N ALA A 131 -0.03 6.06 -11.60
CA ALA A 131 -0.43 6.89 -12.72
C ALA A 131 -1.43 6.17 -13.64
N SER A 132 -1.27 4.85 -13.82
CA SER A 132 -2.12 4.07 -14.72
C SER A 132 -3.33 3.43 -14.04
N ALA A 133 -3.21 3.02 -12.76
CA ALA A 133 -4.18 2.11 -12.14
C ALA A 133 -4.86 2.60 -10.85
N ARG A 134 -4.33 3.62 -10.15
CA ARG A 134 -4.82 3.99 -8.79
C ARG A 134 -6.31 4.32 -8.75
N ASN A 135 -6.79 5.08 -9.74
CA ASN A 135 -8.18 5.54 -9.80
C ASN A 135 -9.00 4.79 -10.85
N GLN A 136 -8.51 3.64 -11.33
CA GLN A 136 -9.27 2.79 -12.24
C GLN A 136 -10.11 1.81 -11.42
N ARG A 137 -11.43 2.01 -11.47
CA ARG A 137 -12.38 1.10 -10.84
C ARG A 137 -12.25 -0.28 -11.48
N SER A 138 -11.91 -1.28 -10.66
CA SER A 138 -12.32 -2.66 -10.95
C SER A 138 -13.82 -2.81 -10.69
N ALA A 139 -14.37 -3.98 -11.01
CA ALA A 139 -15.77 -4.34 -10.74
C ALA A 139 -16.24 -3.91 -9.34
N PRO A 140 -17.53 -3.60 -9.14
CA PRO A 140 -18.04 -3.06 -7.88
C PRO A 140 -17.59 -3.90 -6.68
N HIS A 141 -16.96 -3.26 -5.71
CA HIS A 141 -16.67 -3.89 -4.42
C HIS A 141 -17.99 -3.98 -3.65
N GLU A 142 -18.44 -5.20 -3.30
CA GLU A 142 -19.54 -5.33 -2.35
C GLU A 142 -19.11 -4.69 -1.04
N VAL A 143 -19.80 -3.63 -0.63
CA VAL A 143 -19.61 -3.01 0.67
C VAL A 143 -20.15 -4.02 1.68
N ARG A 144 -19.29 -4.62 2.50
CA ARG A 144 -19.72 -5.46 3.60
C ARG A 144 -20.53 -4.60 4.56
N ALA A 145 -21.86 -4.71 4.49
CA ALA A 145 -22.77 -4.00 5.38
C ALA A 145 -22.41 -4.36 6.82
N THR A 146 -21.90 -3.39 7.58
CA THR A 146 -21.89 -3.49 9.04
C THR A 146 -23.34 -3.35 9.47
N THR A 147 -23.98 -4.48 9.75
CA THR A 147 -25.24 -4.50 10.49
C THR A 147 -24.99 -3.83 11.84
N GLY A 148 -25.35 -2.55 11.93
CA GLY A 148 -25.41 -1.85 13.21
C GLY A 148 -26.36 -2.62 14.11
N ALA A 149 -25.85 -3.16 15.21
CA ALA A 149 -26.69 -3.71 16.25
C ALA A 149 -27.60 -2.59 16.76
N ALA A 150 -28.91 -2.74 16.53
CA ALA A 150 -29.92 -1.83 17.03
C ALA A 150 -29.88 -1.86 18.57
N THR A 151 -29.59 -0.72 19.18
CA THR A 151 -29.77 -0.50 20.62
C THR A 151 -31.25 -0.69 20.97
N PRO A 152 -31.63 -1.59 21.89
CA PRO A 152 -33.02 -1.73 22.30
C PRO A 152 -33.48 -0.44 23.01
N PRO A 153 -34.75 -0.02 22.84
CA PRO A 153 -35.26 1.20 23.43
C PRO A 153 -35.27 1.11 24.97
N PRO A 154 -35.08 2.23 25.67
CA PRO A 154 -35.14 2.25 27.12
C PRO A 154 -36.53 1.84 27.60
N THR A 155 -36.56 0.86 28.49
CA THR A 155 -37.77 0.51 29.24
C THR A 155 -38.05 1.63 30.24
N ALA A 156 -39.30 2.09 30.31
CA ALA A 156 -39.75 3.08 31.26
C ALA A 156 -41.13 2.69 31.81
N PRO A 157 -41.50 3.14 33.02
CA PRO A 157 -40.75 3.21 34.27
C PRO A 157 -41.01 2.00 35.20
#